data_AF-A0A812ULZ0-F1
#
_entry.id   AF-A0A812ULZ0-F1
#
_cell.length_a   1.000
_cell.length_b   1.000
_cell.length_c   1.000
_cell.angle_alpha   90.00
_cell.angle_beta   90.00
_cell.angle_gamma   90.00
#
_symmetry.space_group_name_H-M   'P 1'
#
loop_
_entity.id
_entity.type
_entity.pdbx_description
1 polymer ?
#
loop_
_entity_poly.entity_id
_entity_poly.type
_entity_poly.pdbx_seq_one_letter_code
_entity_poly.pdbx_strand_id
1 'polypeptide(L)'
;VFLELANYGEIEDLVVVDNLCDHMIGNVYVKYYHEEDAERALMKLTGRFYSGKLIQAEYTTVSDFREARCRAPGAQEDQEGL
;
A
#
# COMPACT_ATOMS: atom_id res chain seq x y z
N VAL A 1 6.56 -8.27 -0.86
CA VAL A 1 5.29 -7.56 -1.17
C VAL A 1 5.32 -6.99 -2.59
N PHE A 2 6.14 -5.99 -2.89
CA PHE A 2 6.24 -5.41 -4.25
C PHE A 2 6.46 -6.46 -5.34
N LEU A 3 7.47 -7.33 -5.20
CA LEU A 3 7.78 -8.37 -6.19
C LEU A 3 6.62 -9.34 -6.46
N GLU A 4 5.79 -9.62 -5.45
CA GLU A 4 4.63 -10.48 -5.63
C GLU A 4 3.53 -9.76 -6.41
N LEU A 5 3.31 -8.48 -6.12
CA LEU A 5 2.30 -7.66 -6.79
C LEU A 5 2.68 -7.36 -8.24
N ALA A 6 3.97 -7.16 -8.51
CA ALA A 6 4.50 -6.94 -9.86
C ALA A 6 4.31 -8.15 -10.79
N ASN A 7 4.02 -9.34 -10.25
CA ASN A 7 3.68 -10.52 -11.07
C ASN A 7 2.27 -10.44 -11.67
N TYR A 8 1.40 -9.56 -11.17
CA TYR A 8 0.02 -9.43 -11.66
C TYR A 8 -0.14 -8.39 -12.77
N GLY A 9 0.76 -7.40 -12.80
CA GLY A 9 0.71 -6.30 -13.76
C GLY A 9 1.74 -5.21 -13.47
N GLU A 10 1.77 -4.20 -14.35
CA GLU A 10 2.65 -3.05 -14.19
C GLU A 10 2.09 -2.11 -13.09
N ILE A 11 2.91 -1.85 -12.08
CA ILE A 11 2.54 -1.03 -10.91
C ILE A 11 2.84 0.43 -11.21
N GLU A 12 1.82 1.28 -11.12
CA GLU A 12 1.94 2.74 -11.19
C GLU A 12 2.41 3.32 -9.85
N ASP A 13 1.79 2.88 -8.75
CA ASP A 13 2.13 3.35 -7.41
C ASP A 13 1.86 2.25 -6.36
N LEU A 14 2.68 2.21 -5.32
CA LEU A 14 2.53 1.27 -4.21
C LEU A 14 2.82 1.97 -2.89
N VAL A 15 1.84 1.93 -2.00
CA VAL A 15 1.94 2.52 -0.66
C VAL A 15 1.80 1.43 0.37
N VAL A 16 2.87 1.22 1.13
CA VAL A 16 2.84 0.43 2.36
C VAL A 16 2.54 1.40 3.49
N VAL A 17 1.39 1.24 4.14
CA VAL A 17 1.03 2.08 5.29
C VAL A 17 1.73 1.54 6.52
N ASP A 18 2.77 2.25 6.95
CA ASP A 18 3.52 1.96 8.16
C ASP A 18 2.83 2.66 9.35
N ASN A 19 1.73 2.08 9.82
CA ASN A 19 1.08 2.54 11.03
C ASN A 19 1.93 2.08 12.22
N LEU A 20 2.61 3.03 12.86
CA LEU A 20 3.50 2.85 14.03
C LEU A 20 2.81 2.36 15.32
N CYS A 21 1.69 1.63 15.23
CA CYS A 21 1.02 1.00 16.36
C CYS A 21 0.93 -0.51 16.12
N ASP A 22 1.46 -1.30 17.06
CA ASP A 22 1.61 -2.78 17.08
C ASP A 22 0.38 -3.61 16.68
N HIS A 23 -0.79 -3.00 16.50
CA HIS A 23 -2.07 -3.66 16.20
C HIS A 23 -2.72 -3.27 14.86
N MET A 24 -2.25 -2.22 14.14
CA MET A 24 -2.83 -1.74 12.85
C MET A 24 -1.86 -1.83 11.65
N ILE A 25 -0.91 -2.77 11.73
CA ILE A 25 0.13 -3.00 10.72
C ILE A 25 -0.43 -3.71 9.49
N GLY A 26 -0.09 -3.23 8.29
CA GLY A 26 0.01 -4.08 7.10
C GLY A 26 -0.92 -3.78 5.93
N ASN A 27 -1.60 -2.63 5.93
CA ASN A 27 -2.36 -2.23 4.74
C ASN A 27 -1.40 -1.83 3.62
N VAL A 28 -1.55 -2.49 2.49
CA VAL A 28 -0.79 -2.22 1.27
C VAL A 28 -1.79 -1.79 0.21
N TYR A 29 -1.58 -0.60 -0.32
CA TYR A 29 -2.31 -0.12 -1.47
C TYR A 29 -1.42 -0.26 -2.69
N VAL A 30 -2.01 -0.75 -3.77
CA VAL A 30 -1.34 -0.91 -5.06
C VAL A 30 -2.24 -0.34 -6.13
N LYS A 31 -1.65 0.47 -7.01
CA LYS A 31 -2.28 1.00 -8.20
C LYS A 31 -1.55 0.43 -9.40
N TYR A 32 -2.31 -0.20 -10.29
CA TYR A 32 -1.80 -0.71 -11.55
C TYR A 32 -2.12 0.26 -12.68
N TYR A 33 -1.31 0.24 -13.74
CA TYR A 33 -1.59 1.02 -14.96
C TYR A 33 -2.85 0.56 -15.68
N HIS A 34 -3.20 -0.73 -15.57
CA HIS A 34 -4.37 -1.33 -16.20
C HIS A 34 -5.34 -1.90 -15.17
N GLU A 35 -6.63 -1.65 -15.36
CA GLU A 35 -7.70 -2.16 -14.46
C GLU A 35 -7.76 -3.70 -14.46
N GLU A 36 -7.46 -4.34 -15.60
CA GLU A 36 -7.39 -5.80 -15.75
C GLU A 36 -6.30 -6.44 -14.86
N ASP A 37 -5.21 -5.73 -14.59
CA ASP A 37 -4.15 -6.18 -13.68
C ASP A 37 -4.63 -6.14 -12.22
N ALA A 38 -5.41 -5.11 -11.86
CA ALA A 38 -6.00 -4.97 -10.54
C ALA A 38 -7.02 -6.09 -10.25
N GLU A 39 -7.84 -6.45 -11.25
CA GLU A 39 -8.77 -7.59 -11.14
C GLU A 39 -8.04 -8.91 -10.97
N ARG A 40 -6.98 -9.14 -11.76
CA ARG A 40 -6.13 -10.33 -11.62
C ARG A 40 -5.51 -10.40 -10.24
N ALA A 41 -4.96 -9.30 -9.74
CA ALA A 41 -4.40 -9.23 -8.40
C ALA A 41 -5.45 -9.55 -7.33
N LEU A 42 -6.64 -8.95 -7.41
CA LEU A 42 -7.75 -9.19 -6.48
C LEU A 42 -8.13 -10.68 -6.46
N MET A 43 -8.38 -11.28 -7.62
CA MET A 43 -8.76 -12.69 -7.73
C MET A 43 -7.67 -13.64 -7.21
N LYS A 44 -6.39 -13.33 -7.48
CA LYS A 44 -5.26 -14.18 -7.06
C LYS A 44 -4.92 -14.02 -5.59
N LEU A 45 -5.13 -12.85 -4.99
CA LEU A 45 -4.83 -12.59 -3.58
C LEU A 45 -5.99 -13.01 -2.66
N THR A 46 -7.23 -12.97 -3.15
CA THR A 46 -8.40 -13.41 -2.39
C THR A 46 -8.25 -14.86 -1.97
N GLY A 47 -8.39 -15.13 -0.67
CA GLY A 47 -8.29 -16.48 -0.10
C GLY A 47 -6.87 -16.97 0.16
N ARG A 48 -5.82 -16.18 -0.15
CA ARG A 48 -4.43 -16.53 0.18
C ARG A 48 -4.09 -16.15 1.61
N PHE A 49 -3.12 -16.85 2.18
CA PHE A 49 -2.55 -16.52 3.49
C PHE A 49 -1.17 -15.91 3.32
N TYR A 50 -0.88 -14.87 4.11
CA TYR A 50 0.43 -14.27 4.26
C TYR A 50 0.79 -14.21 5.74
N SER A 51 1.93 -14.82 6.12
CA SER A 51 2.38 -14.88 7.51
C SER A 51 1.32 -15.40 8.50
N GLY A 52 0.53 -16.40 8.09
CA GLY A 52 -0.53 -17.00 8.90
C GLY A 52 -1.82 -16.19 8.99
N LYS A 53 -1.93 -15.04 8.31
CA LYS A 53 -3.14 -14.22 8.24
C LYS A 53 -3.76 -14.31 6.85
N LEU A 54 -5.09 -14.35 6.78
CA LEU A 54 -5.83 -14.30 5.51
C LEU A 54 -5.65 -12.91 4.88
N ILE A 55 -5.32 -12.86 3.60
CA ILE A 55 -5.24 -11.63 2.83
C ILE A 55 -6.66 -11.22 2.44
N GLN A 56 -7.07 -10.03 2.88
CA GLN A 56 -8.30 -9.38 2.41
C GLN A 56 -7.91 -8.35 1.36
N ALA A 57 -8.19 -8.65 0.10
CA ALA A 57 -8.00 -7.74 -1.01
C ALA A 57 -9.37 -7.20 -1.43
N GLU A 58 -9.46 -5.89 -1.64
CA GLU A 58 -10.69 -5.19 -2.04
C GLU A 58 -10.34 -4.03 -2.97
N TYR A 59 -11.26 -3.67 -3.87
CA TYR A 59 -11.11 -2.45 -4.66
C TYR A 59 -11.31 -1.21 -3.79
N THR A 60 -10.55 -0.16 -4.09
CA THR A 60 -10.73 1.15 -3.47
C THR A 60 -10.93 2.21 -4.54
N THR A 61 -11.81 3.18 -4.25
CA THR A 61 -12.01 4.36 -5.10
C THR A 61 -10.95 5.44 -4.88
N VAL A 62 -9.97 5.18 -4.01
CA VAL A 62 -8.87 6.09 -3.73
C VAL A 62 -7.94 6.13 -4.94
N SER A 63 -8.13 7.14 -5.78
CA SER A 63 -7.26 7.43 -6.93
C SER A 63 -5.94 8.10 -6.52
N ASP A 64 -5.82 8.54 -5.26
CA ASP A 64 -4.72 9.37 -4.78
C ASP A 64 -4.30 8.98 -3.35
N PHE A 65 -3.17 8.27 -3.22
CA PHE A 65 -2.65 7.82 -1.92
C PHE A 65 -1.91 8.92 -1.14
N ARG A 66 -1.86 10.16 -1.65
CA ARG A 66 -1.16 11.28 -0.99
C ARG A 66 -1.80 11.66 0.34
N GLU A 67 -3.12 11.44 0.51
CA GLU A 67 -3.83 11.72 1.78
C GLU A 67 -3.78 10.56 2.78
N ALA A 68 -3.42 9.35 2.37
CA ALA A 68 -3.37 8.16 3.23
C ALA A 68 -2.04 8.00 4.00
N ARG A 69 -1.03 8.80 3.67
CA ARG A 69 0.22 8.86 4.45
C ARG A 69 -0.04 9.66 5.72
N CYS A 70 0.28 9.09 6.88
CA CYS A 70 0.36 9.85 8.12
C CYS A 70 1.27 11.07 7.89
N ARG A 71 0.71 12.28 7.92
CA ARG A 71 1.49 13.50 7.93
C ARG A 71 2.17 13.57 9.30
N ALA A 72 3.42 13.12 9.40
CA ALA A 72 4.21 13.34 10.59
C ALA A 72 4.27 14.87 10.83
N PRO A 73 3.78 15.39 11.97
CA PRO A 73 4.05 16.77 12.33
C PRO A 73 5.51 16.83 12.83
N GLY A 74 6.44 17.22 11.97
CA GLY A 74 7.83 17.39 12.38
C GLY A 74 8.86 17.31 11.26
N ALA A 75 8.78 18.21 10.28
CA ALA A 75 9.93 18.58 9.44
C ALA A 75 9.94 20.10 9.26
N GLN A 76 9.98 20.78 10.40
CA GLN A 76 10.47 22.13 10.63
C GLN A 76 11.28 21.92 11.93
N GLU A 77 12.59 22.10 12.02
CA GLU A 77 13.41 23.23 11.61
C GLU A 77 14.88 22.77 11.47
N ASP A 78 15.49 22.91 10.29
CA ASP A 78 16.95 23.04 10.20
C ASP A 78 17.29 24.51 10.52
N GLN A 79 17.46 24.83 11.80
CA GLN A 79 18.15 26.05 12.21
C GLN A 79 19.65 25.86 11.96
N GLU A 80 20.16 26.49 10.91
CA GLU A 80 21.59 26.79 10.80
C GLU A 80 21.99 27.64 12.01
N GLY A 81 22.80 27.05 12.89
CA GLY A 81 23.44 27.77 13.98
C GLY A 81 24.56 28.66 13.44
N LEU A 82 24.36 29.97 13.52
CA LEU A 82 25.42 30.96 13.73
C LEU A 82 25.02 31.89 14.89
#